data_AF-A0A3N1NE31-F1
#
_entry.id   AF-A0A3N1NE31-F1
#
_cell.length_a   1.000
_cell.length_b   1.000
_cell.length_c   1.000
_cell.angle_alpha   90.00
_cell.angle_beta   90.00
_cell.angle_gamma   90.00
#
_symmetry.space_group_name_H-M   'P 1'
#
loop_
_entity.id
_entity.type
_entity.pdbx_description
1 polymer ?
#
loop_
_entity_poly.entity_id
_entity_poly.type
_entity_poly.pdbx_seq_one_letter_code
_entity_poly.pdbx_strand_id
1 'polypeptide(L)'
;MDDFLADVAAWCAVVIEAIGIGTIALFALYALFNAVLRLLKRESLDLIFQELRQLLGRGILLGLEFLIASDIIYTVAVELTFETIGVLAIVVLIRTFLSFTLEVEMYGKWPWQDKRE
;
A
#
# COMPACT_ATOMS: atom_id res chain seq x y z
N MET A 1 -17.28 26.07 8.38
CA MET A 1 -17.10 25.61 6.98
C MET A 1 -15.99 24.59 6.94
N ASP A 2 -15.01 24.75 7.83
CA ASP A 2 -13.89 23.84 8.06
C ASP A 2 -14.33 22.45 8.55
N ASP A 3 -15.32 22.35 9.46
CA ASP A 3 -15.89 21.05 9.90
C ASP A 3 -16.47 20.22 8.74
N PHE A 4 -17.15 20.87 7.79
CA PHE A 4 -17.74 20.20 6.63
C PHE A 4 -16.66 19.68 5.67
N LEU A 5 -15.58 20.45 5.48
CA LEU A 5 -14.45 20.04 4.66
C LEU A 5 -13.69 18.88 5.31
N ALA A 6 -13.51 18.91 6.63
CA ALA A 6 -12.88 17.84 7.40
C ALA A 6 -13.67 16.52 7.29
N ASP A 7 -14.98 16.56 7.49
CA ASP A 7 -15.84 15.38 7.39
C ASP A 7 -15.84 14.78 5.97
N VAL A 8 -15.96 15.63 4.94
CA VAL A 8 -15.94 15.16 3.54
C VAL A 8 -14.58 14.55 3.20
N ALA A 9 -13.49 15.19 3.60
CA ALA A 9 -12.15 14.70 3.33
C ALA A 9 -11.85 13.39 4.09
N ALA A 10 -12.34 13.24 5.32
CA ALA A 10 -12.25 11.98 6.07
C ALA A 10 -12.97 10.83 5.34
N TRP A 11 -14.18 11.06 4.84
CA TRP A 11 -14.92 10.08 4.04
C TRP A 11 -14.17 9.72 2.74
N CYS A 12 -13.62 10.71 2.05
CA CYS A 12 -12.79 10.47 0.86
C CYS A 12 -11.55 9.62 1.18
N ALA A 13 -10.84 9.94 2.27
CA ALA A 13 -9.65 9.20 2.69
C ALA A 13 -9.96 7.72 2.96
N VAL A 14 -11.06 7.44 3.67
CA VAL A 14 -11.50 6.07 3.98
C VAL A 14 -11.87 5.30 2.71
N VAL A 15 -12.57 5.93 1.76
CA VAL A 15 -12.92 5.29 0.49
C VAL A 15 -11.66 4.96 -0.31
N ILE A 16 -10.71 5.89 -0.39
CA ILE A 16 -9.45 5.69 -1.13
C ILE A 16 -8.60 4.62 -0.44
N GLU A 17 -8.55 4.60 0.89
CA GLU A 17 -7.87 3.54 1.66
C GLU A 17 -8.47 2.17 1.36
N ALA A 18 -9.80 2.05 1.40
CA ALA A 18 -10.50 0.81 1.10
C ALA A 18 -10.22 0.33 -0.34
N ILE A 19 -10.13 1.25 -1.30
CA ILE A 19 -9.74 0.94 -2.68
C ILE A 19 -8.30 0.41 -2.71
N GLY A 20 -7.36 1.10 -2.06
CA GLY A 20 -5.95 0.68 -2.00
C GLY A 20 -5.77 -0.72 -1.42
N ILE A 21 -6.34 -0.97 -0.24
CA ILE A 21 -6.34 -2.30 0.41
C ILE A 21 -7.02 -3.34 -0.50
N GLY A 22 -8.16 -2.98 -1.08
CA GLY A 22 -8.93 -3.84 -1.98
C GLY A 22 -8.13 -4.24 -3.21
N THR A 23 -7.40 -3.31 -3.83
CA THR A 23 -6.53 -3.58 -4.98
C THR A 23 -5.39 -4.53 -4.62
N ILE A 24 -4.69 -4.30 -3.50
CA ILE A 24 -3.62 -5.21 -3.03
C ILE A 24 -4.17 -6.62 -2.83
N ALA A 25 -5.29 -6.72 -2.10
CA ALA A 25 -5.92 -8.00 -1.80
C ALA A 25 -6.40 -8.72 -3.07
N LEU A 26 -7.03 -8.01 -4.01
CA LEU A 26 -7.51 -8.57 -5.26
C LEU A 26 -6.37 -9.15 -6.11
N PHE A 27 -5.29 -8.39 -6.29
CA PHE A 27 -4.13 -8.85 -7.05
C PHE A 27 -3.45 -10.03 -6.38
N ALA A 28 -3.33 -10.01 -5.04
CA ALA A 28 -2.75 -11.13 -4.29
C ALA A 28 -3.59 -12.40 -4.42
N LEU A 29 -4.91 -12.30 -4.26
CA LEU A 29 -5.83 -13.43 -4.43
C LEU A 29 -5.79 -13.97 -5.86
N TYR A 30 -5.83 -13.08 -6.85
CA TYR A 30 -5.77 -13.46 -8.26
C TYR A 30 -4.45 -14.17 -8.60
N ALA A 31 -3.32 -13.63 -8.15
CA ALA A 31 -2.01 -14.21 -8.40
C ALA A 31 -1.86 -15.58 -7.72
N LEU A 32 -2.34 -15.73 -6.48
CA LEU A 32 -2.34 -16.99 -5.75
C LEU A 32 -3.23 -18.04 -6.45
N PHE A 33 -4.44 -17.65 -6.84
CA PHE A 33 -5.37 -18.53 -7.54
C PHE A 33 -4.78 -19.03 -8.86
N ASN A 34 -4.20 -18.14 -9.67
CA ASN A 34 -3.55 -18.52 -10.92
C ASN A 34 -2.34 -19.43 -10.69
N ALA A 35 -1.54 -19.16 -9.64
CA ALA A 35 -0.40 -20.00 -9.27
C ALA A 35 -0.83 -21.42 -8.87
N VAL A 36 -1.90 -21.56 -8.08
CA VAL A 36 -2.45 -22.87 -7.67
C VAL A 36 -2.99 -23.64 -8.88
N LEU A 37 -3.71 -22.97 -9.79
CA LEU A 37 -4.22 -23.61 -11.02
C LEU A 37 -3.09 -24.11 -11.92
N ARG A 38 -2.01 -23.34 -12.08
CA ARG A 38 -0.84 -23.72 -12.88
C ARG A 38 -0.02 -24.83 -12.23
N LEU A 39 0.06 -24.83 -10.90
CA LEU A 39 0.68 -25.91 -10.14
C LEU A 39 -0.07 -27.24 -10.33
N LEU A 40 -1.40 -27.21 -10.33
CA LEU A 40 -2.23 -28.38 -10.65
C LEU A 40 -2.02 -28.87 -12.10
N LYS A 41 -1.74 -27.96 -13.04
CA LYS A 41 -1.40 -28.29 -14.44
C LYS A 41 0.04 -28.79 -14.62
N ARG A 42 0.84 -28.91 -13.55
CA ARG A 42 2.25 -29.32 -13.56
C ARG A 42 3.15 -28.45 -14.47
N GLU A 43 2.87 -27.15 -14.52
CA GLU A 43 3.80 -26.19 -15.13
C GLU A 43 5.09 -26.05 -14.28
N SER A 44 6.14 -25.50 -14.89
CA SER A 44 7.41 -25.28 -14.20
C SER A 44 7.26 -24.27 -13.07
N LEU A 45 7.79 -24.62 -11.89
CA LEU A 45 7.71 -23.78 -10.70
C LEU A 45 8.33 -22.39 -10.93
N ASP A 46 9.44 -22.31 -11.67
CA ASP A 46 10.12 -21.04 -11.95
C ASP A 46 9.22 -20.03 -12.66
N LEU A 47 8.43 -20.47 -13.65
CA LEU A 47 7.48 -19.60 -14.36
C LEU A 47 6.35 -19.13 -13.44
N ILE A 48 5.83 -20.04 -12.60
CA ILE A 48 4.77 -19.73 -11.63
C ILE A 48 5.25 -18.68 -10.63
N PHE A 49 6.45 -18.86 -10.06
CA PHE A 49 7.03 -17.94 -9.08
C PHE A 49 7.33 -16.56 -9.68
N GLN A 50 7.85 -16.52 -10.91
CA GLN A 50 8.15 -15.26 -11.59
C GLN A 50 6.87 -14.44 -11.84
N GLU A 51 5.82 -15.09 -12.33
CA GLU A 51 4.54 -14.43 -12.61
C GLU A 51 3.81 -14.01 -11.34
N LEU A 52 3.84 -14.86 -10.30
CA LEU A 52 3.31 -14.54 -8.98
C LEU A 52 3.97 -13.27 -8.40
N ARG A 53 5.30 -13.20 -8.42
CA ARG A 53 6.04 -12.00 -7.97
C ARG A 53 5.69 -10.77 -8.79
N GLN A 54 5.53 -10.91 -10.10
CA GLN A 54 5.23 -9.78 -10.98
C GLN A 54 3.81 -9.23 -10.77
N LEU A 55 2.83 -10.11 -10.59
CA LEU A 55 1.45 -9.72 -10.28
C LEU A 55 1.33 -9.10 -8.89
N LEU A 56 1.95 -9.70 -7.88
CA LEU A 56 1.99 -9.16 -6.52
C LEU A 56 2.65 -7.77 -6.49
N GLY A 57 3.82 -7.62 -7.11
CA GLY A 57 4.53 -6.34 -7.16
C GLY A 57 3.70 -5.23 -7.81
N ARG A 58 3.01 -5.53 -8.91
CA ARG A 58 2.09 -4.57 -9.57
C ARG A 58 0.90 -4.19 -8.69
N GLY A 59 0.30 -5.17 -8.02
CA GLY A 59 -0.82 -4.94 -7.11
C GLY A 59 -0.43 -4.10 -5.90
N ILE A 60 0.74 -4.39 -5.31
CA ILE A 60 1.28 -3.64 -4.18
C ILE A 60 1.61 -2.20 -4.59
N LEU A 61 2.30 -1.99 -5.72
CA LEU A 61 2.65 -0.64 -6.19
C LEU A 61 1.41 0.23 -6.41
N LEU A 62 0.41 -0.31 -7.10
CA LEU A 62 -0.84 0.41 -7.36
C LEU A 62 -1.63 0.67 -6.06
N GLY A 63 -1.68 -0.32 -5.17
CA GLY A 63 -2.31 -0.15 -3.86
C GLY A 63 -1.65 0.93 -3.01
N LEU A 64 -0.31 0.99 -3.03
CA LEU A 64 0.45 2.01 -2.33
C LEU A 64 0.18 3.42 -2.85
N GLU A 65 -0.02 3.62 -4.16
CA GLU A 65 -0.42 4.93 -4.70
C GLU A 65 -1.73 5.43 -4.07
N PHE A 66 -2.72 4.55 -3.89
CA PHE A 66 -3.98 4.89 -3.21
C PHE A 66 -3.79 5.11 -1.70
N LEU A 67 -3.04 4.24 -1.03
CA LEU A 67 -2.79 4.38 0.41
C LEU A 67 -2.08 5.69 0.74
N ILE A 68 -1.07 6.08 -0.06
CA ILE A 68 -0.38 7.36 0.08
C ILE A 68 -1.36 8.52 -0.13
N ALA A 69 -2.23 8.45 -1.14
CA ALA A 69 -3.22 9.50 -1.39
C ALA A 69 -4.20 9.67 -0.22
N SER A 70 -4.70 8.56 0.35
CA SER A 70 -5.55 8.59 1.55
C SER A 70 -4.87 9.28 2.74
N ASP A 71 -3.58 9.01 2.95
CA ASP A 71 -2.80 9.63 4.01
C ASP A 71 -2.60 11.13 3.84
N ILE A 72 -2.33 11.56 2.62
CA ILE A 72 -2.21 12.99 2.30
C ILE A 72 -3.54 13.69 2.60
N ILE A 73 -4.68 13.08 2.24
CA ILE A 73 -5.99 13.66 2.52
C ILE A 73 -6.24 13.75 4.02
N TYR A 74 -5.92 12.69 4.77
CA TYR A 74 -6.09 12.67 6.23
C TYR A 74 -5.24 13.73 6.92
N THR A 75 -4.00 13.94 6.46
CA THR A 75 -3.11 14.97 7.02
C THR A 75 -3.52 16.40 6.68
N VAL A 76 -4.16 16.63 5.53
CA VAL A 76 -4.63 17.96 5.12
C VAL A 76 -5.99 18.31 5.72
N ALA A 77 -6.85 17.32 5.98
CA ALA A 77 -8.22 17.51 6.45
C ALA A 77 -8.37 17.84 7.94
N VAL A 78 -7.36 17.55 8.75
CA VAL A 78 -7.42 17.67 10.21
C VAL A 78 -6.93 19.06 10.63
N GLU A 79 -7.75 19.81 11.35
CA GLU A 79 -7.30 21.03 12.03
C GLU A 79 -6.22 20.67 13.05
N LEU A 80 -5.03 21.23 12.85
CA LEU A 80 -3.85 20.95 13.67
C LEU A 80 -4.01 21.55 15.09
N THR A 81 -4.58 20.78 16.01
CA THR A 81 -4.46 21.00 17.47
C THR A 81 -3.37 20.11 18.06
N PHE A 82 -2.65 20.54 19.11
CA PHE A 82 -1.52 19.78 19.66
C PHE A 82 -1.84 18.32 20.05
N GLU A 83 -3.07 18.03 20.46
CA GLU A 83 -3.52 16.68 20.82
C GLU A 83 -3.80 15.83 19.57
N THR A 84 -4.54 16.36 18.60
CA THR A 84 -4.86 15.65 17.35
C THR A 84 -3.62 15.45 16.47
N ILE A 85 -2.71 16.43 16.45
CA ILE A 85 -1.40 16.32 15.77
C ILE A 85 -0.59 15.16 16.36
N GLY A 86 -0.62 14.95 17.67
CA GLY A 86 0.14 13.89 18.33
C GLY A 86 -0.28 12.49 17.87
N VAL A 87 -1.59 12.25 17.83
CA VAL A 87 -2.16 10.98 17.35
C VAL A 87 -1.88 10.80 15.85
N LEU A 88 -2.11 11.85 15.05
CA LEU A 88 -1.84 11.85 13.61
C LEU A 88 -0.36 11.55 13.30
N ALA A 89 0.56 12.24 13.99
CA ALA A 89 2.00 12.06 13.81
C ALA A 89 2.43 10.63 14.13
N ILE A 90 1.88 10.01 15.19
CA ILE A 90 2.14 8.61 15.51
C ILE A 90 1.65 7.68 14.40
N VAL A 91 0.44 7.88 13.88
CA VAL A 91 -0.13 7.04 12.81
C VAL A 91 0.70 7.15 11.53
N VAL A 92 1.08 8.37 11.11
CA VAL A 92 1.93 8.60 9.92
C VAL A 92 3.32 8.01 10.11
N LEU A 93 3.90 8.09 11.31
CA LEU A 93 5.22 7.54 11.62
C LEU A 93 5.21 6.01 11.60
N ILE A 94 4.16 5.39 12.17
CA ILE A 94 3.93 3.94 12.06
C ILE A 94 3.80 3.53 10.59
N ARG A 95 3.00 4.26 9.78
CA ARG A 95 2.83 3.89 8.37
C ARG A 95 4.13 4.03 7.59
N THR A 96 4.84 5.13 7.76
CA THR A 96 6.14 5.35 7.13
C THR A 96 7.11 4.23 7.48
N PHE A 97 7.20 3.87 8.77
CA PHE A 97 8.09 2.82 9.25
C PHE A 97 7.71 1.43 8.72
N LEU A 98 6.42 1.08 8.71
CA LEU A 98 5.93 -0.21 8.21
C LEU A 98 6.10 -0.34 6.70
N SER A 99 5.67 0.67 5.93
CA SER A 99 5.84 0.68 4.48
C SER A 99 7.32 0.60 4.10
N PHE A 100 8.18 1.34 4.81
CA PHE A 100 9.63 1.31 4.62
C PHE A 100 10.24 -0.07 4.93
N THR A 101 9.82 -0.69 6.03
CA THR A 101 10.33 -2.02 6.44
C THR A 101 9.93 -3.10 5.43
N LEU A 102 8.68 -3.08 4.96
CA LEU A 102 8.18 -4.02 3.95
C LEU A 102 8.90 -3.86 2.61
N GLU A 103 9.20 -2.63 2.21
CA GLU A 103 9.95 -2.36 0.98
C GLU A 103 11.40 -2.88 1.10
N VAL A 104 12.06 -2.66 2.23
CA VAL A 104 13.42 -3.18 2.49
C VAL A 104 13.43 -4.72 2.52
N GLU A 105 12.43 -5.35 3.14
CA GLU A 105 12.33 -6.82 3.20
C GLU A 105 12.07 -7.43 1.81
N MET A 106 11.18 -6.83 1.01
CA MET A 106 10.87 -7.33 -0.32
C MET A 106 12.03 -7.18 -1.31
N TYR A 107 12.76 -6.05 -1.27
CA TYR A 107 13.80 -5.73 -2.25
C TYR A 107 15.22 -6.07 -1.78
N GLY A 108 15.42 -6.35 -0.48
CA GLY A 108 16.71 -6.70 0.11
C GLY A 108 17.77 -5.61 -0.01
N LYS A 109 17.35 -4.37 -0.30
CA LYS A 109 18.20 -3.21 -0.57
C LYS A 109 17.60 -2.01 0.15
N TRP A 110 18.45 -1.17 0.73
CA TRP A 110 17.97 0.09 1.28
C TRP A 110 17.49 1.01 0.14
N PRO A 111 16.39 1.76 0.30
CA PRO A 111 15.84 2.59 -0.78
C PRO A 111 16.78 3.68 -1.31
N TRP A 112 17.80 4.06 -0.53
CA TRP A 112 18.87 4.98 -0.97
C TRP A 112 20.07 4.29 -1.62
N GLN A 113 20.06 2.97 -1.77
CA GLN A 113 21.02 2.25 -2.59
C GLN A 113 20.54 2.23 -4.03
N ASP A 114 20.37 3.42 -4.62
CA ASP A 114 20.13 3.51 -6.04
C ASP A 114 21.41 3.13 -6.79
N LYS A 115 21.24 2.33 -7.84
CA LYS A 115 22.34 1.83 -8.66
C LYS A 115 22.99 3.02 -9.35
N ARG A 116 24.21 3.36 -8.93
CA ARG A 116 25.18 3.96 -9.84
C ARG A 116 25.61 2.86 -10.82
N GLU A 117 24.92 2.75 -11.94
CA GLU A 117 25.45 2.16 -13.17
C GLU A 117 25.17 3.13 -14.33
#